data_AF-A0A6I2VRZ3-F1
#
_entry.id   AF-A0A6I2VRZ3-F1
#
_cell.length_a   1.000
_cell.length_b   1.000
_cell.length_c   1.000
_cell.angle_alpha   90.00
_cell.angle_beta   90.00
_cell.angle_gamma   90.00
#
_symmetry.space_group_name_H-M   'P 1'
#
loop_
_entity.id
_entity.type
_entity.pdbx_description
1 polymer ?
#
loop_
_entity_poly.entity_id
_entity_poly.type
_entity_poly.pdbx_seq_one_letter_code
_entity_poly.pdbx_strand_id
1 'polypeptide(L)'
;MDTGACRGMTHLFFPTTAERPQARERREALARSVCSGCNVQDVCRDFGRDNHEYGLWGGESEDERHEAGFRLIAPIGIRANAS
;
A
#
# COMPACT_ATOMS: atom_id res chain seq x y z
N MET A 1 5.25 13.98 -4.74
CA MET A 1 3.80 13.87 -4.44
C MET A 1 3.38 14.91 -3.41
N ASP A 2 3.51 16.21 -3.72
CA ASP A 2 3.27 17.27 -2.73
C ASP A 2 1.76 17.63 -2.60
N THR A 3 0.91 17.12 -3.49
CA THR A 3 -0.53 17.43 -3.56
C THR A 3 -1.43 16.24 -3.23
N GLY A 4 -0.88 15.16 -2.68
CA GLY A 4 -1.65 13.96 -2.33
C GLY A 4 -2.69 14.22 -1.24
N ALA A 5 -3.88 13.64 -1.39
CA ALA A 5 -4.95 13.73 -0.40
C ALA A 5 -4.59 13.05 0.94
N CYS A 6 -3.59 12.17 0.93
CA CYS A 6 -3.08 11.44 2.09
C CYS A 6 -2.27 12.28 3.09
N ARG A 7 -1.98 13.56 2.77
CA ARG A 7 -1.19 14.43 3.64
C ARG A 7 -1.82 14.57 5.03
N GLY A 8 -1.03 14.32 6.07
CA GLY A 8 -1.48 14.35 7.47
C GLY A 8 -2.17 13.06 7.95
N MET A 9 -2.39 12.07 7.08
CA MET A 9 -3.08 10.82 7.40
C MET A 9 -2.20 9.58 7.22
N THR A 10 -0.88 9.73 7.28
CA THR A 10 0.10 8.65 7.00
C THR A 10 -0.14 7.38 7.83
N HIS A 11 -0.67 7.50 9.05
CA HIS A 11 -1.06 6.36 9.89
C HIS A 11 -2.11 5.43 9.27
N LEU A 12 -2.87 5.87 8.26
CA LEU A 12 -3.79 5.03 7.50
C LEU A 12 -3.07 4.25 6.38
N PHE A 13 -1.97 4.79 5.87
CA PHE A 13 -1.27 4.24 4.71
C PHE A 13 -0.19 3.24 5.10
N PHE A 14 0.38 3.37 6.30
CA PHE A 14 1.46 2.49 6.79
C PHE A 14 1.00 1.68 8.01
N PRO A 15 1.19 0.35 8.00
CA PRO A 15 0.85 -0.50 9.14
C PRO A 15 1.74 -0.21 10.36
N THR A 16 1.21 -0.45 11.56
CA THR A 16 2.01 -0.46 12.79
C THR A 16 2.51 -1.87 13.10
N THR A 17 3.60 -1.95 13.88
CA THR A 17 4.14 -3.24 14.32
C THR A 17 3.08 -4.06 15.07
N ALA A 18 2.92 -5.33 14.71
CA ALA A 18 1.91 -6.24 15.27
C ALA A 18 0.44 -5.81 15.07
N GLU A 19 0.15 -5.11 13.97
CA GLU A 19 -1.22 -4.83 13.56
C GLU A 19 -2.03 -6.12 13.37
N ARG A 20 -3.25 -6.17 13.95
CA ARG A 20 -4.16 -7.30 13.79
C ARG A 20 -4.80 -7.29 12.39
N PRO A 21 -5.08 -8.45 11.76
CA PRO A 21 -5.67 -8.49 10.42
C PRO A 21 -6.96 -7.66 10.26
N GLN A 22 -7.86 -7.70 11.24
CA GLN A 22 -9.09 -6.91 11.20
C GLN A 22 -8.84 -5.39 11.30
N ALA A 23 -7.79 -4.97 12.02
CA ALA A 23 -7.40 -3.57 12.08
C ALA A 23 -6.80 -3.13 10.74
N ARG A 24 -5.99 -4.00 10.14
CA ARG A 24 -5.42 -3.82 8.80
C ARG A 24 -6.51 -3.62 7.75
N GLU A 25 -7.52 -4.49 7.68
CA GLU A 25 -8.64 -4.37 6.73
C GLU A 25 -9.37 -3.03 6.86
N ARG A 26 -9.68 -2.60 8.09
CA ARG A 26 -10.36 -1.31 8.34
C ARG A 26 -9.50 -0.13 7.94
N ARG A 27 -8.21 -0.17 8.29
CA ARG A 27 -7.25 0.87 7.96
C ARG A 27 -7.10 1.00 6.44
N GLU A 28 -6.92 -0.11 5.75
CA GLU A 28 -6.79 -0.14 4.29
C GLU A 28 -8.07 0.34 3.59
N ALA A 29 -9.26 -0.04 4.08
CA ALA A 29 -10.53 0.45 3.54
C ALA A 29 -10.65 1.98 3.66
N LEU A 30 -10.24 2.55 4.79
CA LEU A 30 -10.20 4.01 4.99
C LEU A 30 -9.19 4.68 4.05
N ALA A 31 -7.99 4.11 3.94
CA ALA A 31 -6.96 4.63 3.05
C ALA A 31 -7.37 4.59 1.57
N ARG A 32 -8.07 3.52 1.13
CA ARG A 32 -8.65 3.43 -0.23
C ARG A 32 -9.66 4.53 -0.50
N SER A 33 -10.54 4.82 0.47
CA SER A 33 -11.52 5.92 0.37
C SER A 33 -10.84 7.28 0.18
N VAL A 34 -9.70 7.51 0.85
CA VAL A 34 -8.90 8.73 0.63
C VAL A 34 -8.26 8.73 -0.77
N CYS A 35 -7.75 7.58 -1.21
CA CYS A 35 -7.13 7.45 -2.54
C CYS A 35 -8.11 7.67 -3.69
N SER A 36 -9.38 7.26 -3.58
CA SER A 36 -10.34 7.33 -4.69
C SER A 36 -10.66 8.76 -5.15
N GLY A 37 -10.44 9.76 -4.29
CA GLY A 37 -10.60 11.18 -4.64
C GLY A 37 -9.29 11.89 -4.95
N CYS A 38 -8.15 11.18 -4.97
CA CYS A 38 -6.84 11.81 -5.07
C CYS A 38 -6.43 12.04 -6.53
N ASN A 39 -6.13 13.29 -6.88
CA ASN A 39 -5.67 13.69 -8.21
C ASN A 39 -4.34 13.06 -8.66
N VAL A 40 -3.52 12.57 -7.73
CA VAL A 40 -2.22 11.93 -8.02
C VAL A 40 -2.28 10.41 -7.84
N GLN A 41 -3.47 9.81 -7.81
CA GLN A 41 -3.64 8.38 -7.55
C GLN A 41 -2.80 7.51 -8.49
N ASP A 42 -2.89 7.72 -9.81
CA ASP A 42 -2.21 6.89 -10.80
C ASP A 42 -0.68 6.99 -10.67
N VAL A 43 -0.16 8.22 -10.60
CA VAL A 43 1.27 8.47 -10.41
C VAL A 43 1.76 7.88 -9.08
N CYS A 44 0.95 7.94 -8.03
CA CYS A 44 1.25 7.36 -6.71
C CYS A 44 1.28 5.84 -6.75
N ARG A 45 0.36 5.22 -7.48
CA ARG A 45 0.29 3.77 -7.68
C ARG A 45 1.52 3.26 -8.43
N ASP A 46 1.85 3.90 -9.55
CA ASP A 46 2.99 3.52 -10.39
C ASP A 46 4.30 3.69 -9.61
N PHE A 47 4.45 4.79 -8.86
CA PHE A 47 5.60 4.98 -7.99
C PHE A 47 5.73 3.87 -6.93
N GLY A 48 4.64 3.49 -6.26
CA GLY A 48 4.65 2.44 -5.24
C GLY A 48 4.98 1.05 -5.81
N ARG A 49 4.59 0.80 -7.07
CA ARG A 49 4.95 -0.42 -7.81
C ARG A 49 6.42 -0.43 -8.21
N ASP A 50 6.90 0.65 -8.83
CA ASP A 50 8.26 0.74 -9.36
C ASP A 50 9.33 0.73 -8.25
N ASN A 51 9.02 1.35 -7.10
CA ASN A 51 9.95 1.47 -5.98
C ASN A 51 9.74 0.40 -4.90
N HIS A 52 8.78 -0.50 -5.07
CA HIS A 52 8.48 -1.56 -4.11
C HIS A 52 8.26 -1.02 -2.69
N GLU A 53 7.47 0.04 -2.58
CA GLU A 53 7.24 0.72 -1.30
C GLU A 53 6.39 -0.14 -0.36
N TYR A 54 6.52 0.10 0.95
CA TYR A 54 5.69 -0.54 1.97
C TYR A 54 4.37 0.23 2.18
N GLY A 55 3.30 -0.44 2.60
CA GLY A 55 1.99 0.15 2.85
C GLY A 55 1.12 0.37 1.61
N LEU A 56 0.12 1.24 1.75
CA LEU A 56 -0.87 1.51 0.72
C LEU A 56 -0.46 2.69 -0.16
N TRP A 57 -0.36 2.47 -1.47
CA TRP A 57 0.05 3.47 -2.45
C TRP A 57 -0.95 3.48 -3.61
N GLY A 58 -1.47 4.67 -3.93
CA GLY A 58 -2.40 4.85 -5.05
C GLY A 58 -3.68 4.00 -4.99
N GLY A 59 -4.06 3.49 -3.81
CA GLY A 59 -5.21 2.59 -3.63
C GLY A 59 -4.85 1.11 -3.52
N GLU A 60 -3.58 0.74 -3.61
CA GLU A 60 -3.12 -0.66 -3.55
C GLU A 60 -2.28 -0.94 -2.31
N SER A 61 -2.62 -2.02 -1.60
CA SER A 61 -1.76 -2.62 -0.58
C SER A 61 -0.57 -3.37 -1.19
N GLU A 62 0.40 -3.73 -0.36
CA GLU A 62 1.54 -4.55 -0.79
C GLU A 62 1.11 -5.92 -1.32
N ASP A 63 0.12 -6.55 -0.70
CA ASP A 63 -0.39 -7.85 -1.11
C ASP A 63 -1.07 -7.74 -2.49
N GLU A 64 -1.86 -6.69 -2.72
CA GLU A 64 -2.48 -6.43 -4.03
C GLU A 64 -1.44 -6.12 -5.11
N ARG A 65 -0.40 -5.35 -4.78
CA ARG A 65 0.73 -5.13 -5.70
C ARG A 65 1.43 -6.45 -6.03
N HIS A 66 1.59 -7.34 -5.04
CA HIS A 66 2.18 -8.66 -5.24
C HIS A 66 1.31 -9.55 -6.14
N GLU A 67 0.00 -9.59 -5.91
CA GLU A 67 -0.97 -10.32 -6.74
C GLU A 67 -0.99 -9.78 -8.18
N ALA A 68 -0.79 -8.47 -8.36
CA ALA A 68 -0.65 -7.83 -9.67
C ALA A 68 0.72 -8.06 -10.35
N GLY A 69 1.66 -8.77 -9.70
CA GLY A 69 2.97 -9.12 -10.24
C GLY A 69 4.09 -8.12 -9.96
N PHE A 70 3.81 -7.03 -9.23
CA PHE A 70 4.80 -6.04 -8.81
C PHE A 70 5.43 -6.47 -7.47
N ARG A 71 6.27 -7.51 -7.53
CA ARG A 71 6.87 -8.13 -6.34
C ARG A 71 8.00 -7.28 -5.76
N LEU A 72 7.92 -7.02 -4.46
CA LEU A 72 8.97 -6.38 -3.65
C LEU A 72 10.34 -7.05 -3.87
N ILE A 73 11.41 -6.25 -4.03
CA ILE A 73 12.80 -6.74 -4.09
C ILE A 73 13.15 -7.37 -2.74
N ALA A 74 12.99 -8.69 -2.68
CA ALA A 74 13.34 -9.61 -1.59
C ALA A 74 12.59 -9.39 -0.24
N PRO A 75 11.69 -10.31 0.16
CA PRO A 75 11.14 -10.28 1.50
C PRO A 75 12.20 -10.80 2.48
N ILE A 76 12.60 -9.96 3.44
CA ILE A 76 13.09 -10.50 4.71
C ILE A 76 11.89 -11.19 5.37
N GLY A 77 11.77 -12.51 5.18
CA GLY A 77 10.90 -13.37 5.98
C GLY A 77 9.69 -14.02 5.31
N ILE A 78 9.43 -13.85 4.01
CA ILE A 78 8.36 -14.59 3.33
C ILE A 78 8.96 -15.83 2.65
N ARG A 79 8.61 -17.02 3.16
CA ARG A 79 8.89 -18.29 2.50
C ARG A 79 8.12 -18.33 1.18
N ALA A 80 8.84 -18.21 0.07
CA ALA A 80 8.32 -18.48 -1.25
C ALA A 80 7.95 -19.98 -1.35
N ASN A 81 6.67 -20.31 -1.25
CA ASN A 81 6.18 -21.55 -1.83
C ASN A 81 5.76 -21.24 -3.27
N ALA A 82 6.64 -21.60 -4.20
CA ALA A 82 6.30 -21.77 -5.60
C ALA A 82 5.49 -23.06 -5.75
N SER A 83 4.42 -23.01 -6.55
CA SER A 83 3.78 -24.15 -7.19
C SER A 83 3.26 -23.68 -8.54
#